data_AF-A0A7J5Y3G7-F1
#
_entry.id   AF-A0A7J5Y3G7-F1
#
_cell.length_a   1.000
_cell.length_b   1.000
_cell.length_c   1.000
_cell.angle_alpha   90.00
_cell.angle_beta   90.00
_cell.angle_gamma   90.00
#
_symmetry.space_group_name_H-M   'P 1'
#
loop_
_entity.id
_entity.type
_entity.pdbx_description
1 polymer ?
#
loop_
_entity_poly.entity_id
_entity_poly.type
_entity_poly.pdbx_seq_one_letter_code
_entity_poly.pdbx_strand_id
1 'polypeptide(L)'
;METTEIYEYMSRKDEWRLVTTLIRQQSYGHSMVGHRDNLYVVRNGPSADFLRCLMDCYNLTSGQWSSLPGHFVNSKGSLFTALVRSDSVLTLNRSMTQEFAINGKTWKPRRQMKGFPRSGSVWTFLLRLPDARMLQ
;
A
#
# COMPACT_ATOMS: atom_id res chain seq x y z
N MET A 1 -21.09 3.03 -5.46
CA MET A 1 -20.11 3.69 -6.33
C MET A 1 -18.85 2.84 -6.28
N GLU A 2 -18.50 2.18 -7.37
CA GLU A 2 -17.29 1.35 -7.42
C GLU A 2 -16.08 2.27 -7.59
N THR A 3 -15.09 2.18 -6.71
CA THR A 3 -13.88 3.03 -6.76
C THR A 3 -12.79 2.29 -7.53
N THR A 4 -12.95 2.19 -8.85
CA THR A 4 -12.10 1.36 -9.73
C THR A 4 -11.23 2.17 -10.67
N GLU A 5 -11.40 3.49 -10.74
CA GLU A 5 -10.63 4.38 -11.61
C GLU A 5 -9.47 5.00 -10.85
N ILE A 6 -8.29 5.05 -11.48
CA ILE A 6 -7.11 5.75 -10.97
C ILE A 6 -6.88 6.96 -11.86
N TYR A 7 -6.88 8.14 -11.24
CA TYR A 7 -6.62 9.41 -11.90
C TYR A 7 -5.29 10.01 -11.46
N GLU A 8 -4.64 10.72 -12.37
CA GLU A 8 -3.52 11.62 -12.10
C GLU A 8 -4.03 13.06 -12.14
N TYR A 9 -3.64 13.85 -11.13
CA TYR A 9 -3.91 15.28 -11.12
C TYR A 9 -2.80 16.05 -11.83
N MET A 10 -3.13 16.72 -12.92
CA MET A 10 -2.22 17.50 -13.75
C MET A 10 -2.19 18.96 -13.28
N SER A 11 -1.36 19.27 -12.29
CA SER A 11 -1.32 20.59 -11.62
C SER A 11 -1.17 21.79 -12.55
N ARG A 12 -0.48 21.65 -13.69
CA ARG A 12 -0.29 22.75 -14.66
C ARG A 12 -1.57 23.15 -15.40
N LYS A 13 -2.54 22.25 -15.48
CA LYS A 13 -3.79 22.42 -16.22
C LYS A 13 -5.02 22.38 -15.32
N ASP A 14 -4.84 22.07 -14.04
CA ASP A 14 -5.91 21.87 -13.08
C ASP A 14 -6.95 20.84 -13.55
N GLU A 15 -6.48 19.73 -14.14
CA GLU A 15 -7.34 18.67 -14.66
C GLU A 15 -6.99 17.31 -14.03
N TRP A 16 -8.01 16.47 -13.82
CA TRP A 16 -7.81 15.05 -13.50
C TRP A 16 -7.84 14.24 -14.80
N ARG A 17 -6.80 13.42 -15.00
CA ARG A 17 -6.67 12.55 -16.17
C ARG A 17 -6.78 11.10 -15.75
N LEU A 18 -7.67 10.34 -16.41
CA LEU A 18 -7.76 8.90 -16.20
C LEU A 18 -6.45 8.23 -16.62
N VAL A 19 -5.82 7.52 -15.69
CA VAL A 19 -4.61 6.73 -15.94
C VAL A 19 -4.99 5.31 -16.33
N THR A 20 -5.82 4.67 -15.51
CA THR A 20 -6.23 3.28 -15.72
C THR A 20 -7.44 2.91 -14.87
N THR A 21 -8.00 1.73 -15.12
CA THR A 21 -9.05 1.10 -14.31
C THR A 21 -8.53 -0.19 -13.69
N LEU A 22 -8.95 -0.49 -12.46
CA LEU A 22 -8.58 -1.72 -11.76
C LEU A 22 -9.11 -2.94 -12.54
N ILE A 23 -8.30 -3.99 -12.65
CA ILE A 23 -8.67 -5.22 -13.40
C ILE A 23 -9.96 -5.87 -12.87
N ARG A 24 -10.25 -5.72 -11.59
CA ARG A 24 -11.40 -6.37 -10.93
C ARG A 24 -12.32 -5.32 -10.32
N GLN A 25 -13.59 -5.40 -10.72
CA GLN A 25 -14.64 -4.44 -10.38
C GLN A 25 -15.13 -4.56 -8.93
N GLN A 26 -15.20 -5.79 -8.40
CA GLN A 26 -15.67 -6.03 -7.03
C GLN A 26 -14.52 -6.07 -6.02
N SER A 27 -14.34 -4.98 -5.28
CA SER A 27 -13.36 -4.86 -4.20
C SER A 27 -13.68 -3.65 -3.32
N TYR A 28 -13.26 -3.70 -2.05
CA TYR A 28 -13.38 -2.60 -1.10
C TYR A 28 -12.13 -2.52 -0.22
N GLY A 29 -11.91 -1.36 0.40
CA GLY A 29 -10.68 -1.08 1.14
C GLY A 29 -9.49 -1.05 0.20
N HIS A 30 -9.25 0.07 -0.47
CA HIS A 30 -8.12 0.23 -1.37
C HIS A 30 -7.02 1.03 -0.68
N SER A 31 -5.78 0.55 -0.76
CA SER A 31 -4.60 1.35 -0.48
C SER A 31 -3.65 1.25 -1.66
N MET A 32 -3.02 2.37 -2.02
CA MET A 32 -2.14 2.46 -3.16
C MET A 32 -0.81 3.01 -2.74
N VAL A 33 0.28 2.37 -3.17
CA VAL A 33 1.64 2.87 -2.96
C VAL A 33 2.43 2.80 -4.26
N GLY A 34 3.18 3.87 -4.54
CA GLY A 34 4.07 3.94 -5.69
C GLY A 34 5.50 3.57 -5.32
N HIS A 35 6.15 2.76 -6.16
CA HIS A 35 7.60 2.51 -6.08
C HIS A 35 8.18 2.32 -7.47
N ARG A 36 9.19 3.14 -7.80
CA ARG A 36 9.77 3.22 -9.14
C ARG A 36 8.66 3.45 -10.19
N ASP A 37 8.56 2.54 -11.15
CA ASP A 37 7.62 2.60 -12.27
C ASP A 37 6.31 1.81 -12.01
N ASN A 38 6.05 1.43 -10.75
CA ASN A 38 4.91 0.58 -10.40
C ASN A 38 4.02 1.22 -9.33
N LEU A 39 2.71 1.10 -9.53
CA LEU A 39 1.68 1.36 -8.54
C LEU A 39 1.16 0.02 -8.00
N TYR A 40 1.37 -0.22 -6.71
CA TYR A 40 0.84 -1.38 -6.01
C TYR A 40 -0.49 -1.01 -5.36
N VAL A 41 -1.56 -1.71 -5.72
CA VAL A 41 -2.89 -1.54 -5.16
C VAL A 41 -3.21 -2.74 -4.29
N VAL A 42 -3.31 -2.49 -2.97
CA VAL A 42 -3.73 -3.47 -1.98
C VAL A 42 -5.23 -3.35 -1.76
N ARG A 43 -5.90 -4.49 -1.74
CA ARG A 43 -7.36 -4.58 -1.78
C ARG A 43 -7.82 -5.80 -1.00
N ASN A 44 -9.00 -5.77 -0.39
CA ASN A 44 -9.58 -6.99 0.16
C ASN A 44 -9.93 -7.98 -0.95
N GLY A 45 -10.01 -9.26 -0.58
CA GLY A 45 -10.54 -10.30 -1.46
C GLY A 45 -11.98 -9.99 -1.90
N PRO A 46 -12.45 -10.62 -2.99
CA PRO A 46 -13.84 -10.50 -3.39
C PRO A 46 -14.78 -10.99 -2.26
N SER A 47 -16.00 -10.42 -2.22
CA SER A 47 -17.04 -10.79 -1.24
C SER A 47 -16.62 -10.56 0.22
N ALA A 48 -17.06 -11.42 1.16
CA ALA A 48 -16.82 -11.25 2.60
C ALA A 48 -15.44 -11.74 3.07
N ASP A 49 -14.47 -11.98 2.17
CA ASP A 49 -13.11 -12.38 2.57
C ASP A 49 -12.25 -11.16 2.94
N PHE A 50 -12.58 -10.57 4.10
CA PHE A 50 -11.84 -9.43 4.67
C PHE A 50 -10.47 -9.82 5.27
N LEU A 51 -10.16 -11.11 5.34
CA LEU A 51 -8.93 -11.62 5.95
C LEU A 51 -7.78 -11.71 4.94
N ARG A 52 -8.11 -11.91 3.66
CA ARG A 52 -7.14 -11.99 2.58
C ARG A 52 -7.09 -10.68 1.80
N CYS A 53 -5.91 -10.11 1.67
CA CYS A 53 -5.66 -9.06 0.70
C CYS A 53 -5.10 -9.66 -0.60
N LEU A 54 -5.61 -9.14 -1.70
CA LEU A 54 -4.99 -9.25 -3.01
C LEU A 54 -4.15 -8.01 -3.25
N MET A 55 -3.10 -8.16 -4.04
CA MET A 55 -2.27 -7.06 -4.47
C MET A 55 -2.11 -7.12 -5.98
N ASP A 56 -2.54 -6.06 -6.64
CA ASP A 56 -2.34 -5.85 -8.07
C ASP A 56 -1.27 -4.78 -8.27
N CYS A 57 -0.55 -4.86 -9.37
CA CYS A 57 0.51 -3.92 -9.74
C CYS A 57 0.26 -3.42 -11.15
N TYR A 58 0.15 -2.10 -11.27
CA TYR A 58 0.13 -1.40 -12.53
C TYR A 58 1.51 -0.84 -12.83
N ASN A 59 2.06 -1.15 -13.99
CA ASN A 59 3.32 -0.58 -14.45
C ASN A 59 3.04 0.63 -15.34
N LEU A 60 3.55 1.80 -14.94
CA LEU A 60 3.24 3.09 -15.57
C LEU A 60 3.78 3.18 -16.99
N THR A 61 4.99 2.65 -17.25
CA THR A 61 5.61 2.72 -18.58
C THR A 61 4.93 1.79 -19.58
N SER A 62 4.63 0.54 -19.22
CA SER A 62 3.99 -0.43 -20.12
C SER A 62 2.47 -0.30 -20.19
N GLY A 63 1.85 0.39 -19.23
CA GLY A 63 0.41 0.47 -19.09
C GLY A 63 -0.27 -0.87 -18.76
N GLN A 64 0.50 -1.85 -18.28
CA GLN A 64 0.00 -3.19 -18.02
C GLN A 64 -0.22 -3.45 -16.53
N TRP A 65 -1.27 -4.22 -16.27
CA TRP A 65 -1.53 -4.76 -14.94
C TRP A 65 -0.97 -6.16 -14.77
N SER A 66 -0.62 -6.50 -13.54
CA SER A 66 -0.30 -7.87 -13.12
C SER A 66 -0.77 -8.11 -11.69
N SER A 67 -1.05 -9.36 -11.32
CA SER A 67 -1.32 -9.74 -9.93
C SER A 67 -0.02 -10.18 -9.27
N LEU A 68 0.21 -9.72 -8.04
CA LEU A 68 1.36 -10.14 -7.26
C LEU A 68 1.10 -11.52 -6.64
N PRO A 69 2.03 -12.48 -6.78
CA PRO A 69 1.91 -13.74 -6.10
C PRO A 69 2.14 -13.56 -4.59
N GLY A 70 1.33 -14.24 -3.78
CA GLY A 70 1.46 -14.25 -2.33
C GLY A 70 0.13 -14.17 -1.60
N HIS A 71 0.16 -14.49 -0.31
CA HIS A 71 -0.96 -14.30 0.61
C HIS A 71 -0.62 -13.18 1.58
N PHE A 72 -1.24 -12.03 1.38
CA PHE A 72 -1.08 -10.88 2.27
C PHE A 72 -2.21 -10.90 3.28
N VAL A 73 -1.89 -11.25 4.52
CA VAL A 73 -2.88 -11.30 5.60
C VAL A 73 -3.18 -9.89 6.06
N ASN A 74 -4.44 -9.47 5.93
CA ASN A 74 -4.88 -8.18 6.40
C ASN A 74 -5.29 -8.21 7.87
N SER A 75 -4.35 -8.58 8.75
CA SER A 75 -4.63 -8.56 10.18
C SER A 75 -5.02 -7.13 10.60
N LYS A 76 -6.30 -6.93 10.92
CA LYS A 76 -6.86 -5.68 11.45
C LYS A 76 -6.58 -4.43 10.58
N GLY A 77 -6.54 -4.56 9.25
CA GLY A 77 -6.41 -3.42 8.34
C GLY A 77 -4.98 -2.88 8.13
N SER A 78 -3.94 -3.59 8.58
CA SER A 78 -2.53 -3.13 8.50
C SER A 78 -2.10 -2.75 7.09
N LEU A 79 -2.56 -3.51 6.09
CA LEU A 79 -2.14 -3.31 4.72
C LEU A 79 -2.74 -2.04 4.10
N PHE A 80 -3.74 -1.43 4.75
CA PHE A 80 -4.33 -0.18 4.30
C PHE A 80 -3.63 1.08 4.83
N THR A 81 -2.59 0.91 5.64
CA THR A 81 -1.68 1.98 6.04
C THR A 81 -0.26 1.56 5.66
N ALA A 82 0.11 1.84 4.41
CA ALA A 82 1.41 1.48 3.84
C ALA A 82 2.21 2.71 3.41
N LEU A 83 3.53 2.66 3.56
CA LEU A 83 4.47 3.69 3.10
C LEU A 83 5.69 3.03 2.47
N VAL A 84 6.11 3.55 1.32
CA VAL A 84 7.36 3.16 0.66
C VAL A 84 8.50 4.04 1.18
N ARG A 85 9.61 3.42 1.59
CA ARG A 85 10.86 4.08 1.90
C ARG A 85 12.00 3.33 1.22
N SER A 86 12.61 3.96 0.21
CA SER A 86 13.59 3.29 -0.67
C SER A 86 12.96 2.00 -1.24
N ASP A 87 13.60 0.84 -1.06
CA ASP A 87 13.12 -0.47 -1.52
C ASP A 87 12.38 -1.27 -0.44
N SER A 88 11.88 -0.60 0.60
CA SER A 88 11.06 -1.21 1.65
C SER A 88 9.65 -0.62 1.68
N VAL A 89 8.66 -1.44 1.98
CA VAL A 89 7.31 -1.01 2.37
C VAL A 89 7.11 -1.27 3.85
N LEU A 90 6.62 -0.27 4.57
CA LEU A 90 6.21 -0.38 5.96
C LEU A 90 4.70 -0.36 6.02
N THR A 91 4.10 -1.39 6.62
CA THR A 91 2.68 -1.42 6.95
C THR A 91 2.51 -1.31 8.46
N LEU A 92 1.45 -0.62 8.89
CA LEU A 92 1.23 -0.33 10.30
C LEU A 92 -0.22 -0.57 10.72
N ASN A 93 -0.40 -1.24 11.85
CA ASN A 93 -1.66 -1.25 12.59
C ASN A 93 -1.41 -1.05 14.10
N ARG A 94 -2.48 -1.19 14.89
CA ARG A 94 -2.44 -1.06 16.35
C ARG A 94 -1.46 -2.02 17.03
N SER A 95 -1.35 -3.23 16.51
CA SER A 95 -0.65 -4.37 17.12
C SER A 95 0.75 -4.59 16.55
N MET A 96 0.99 -4.25 15.28
CA MET A 96 2.17 -4.61 14.52
C MET A 96 2.60 -3.53 13.51
N THR A 97 3.91 -3.34 13.40
CA THR A 97 4.58 -2.74 12.25
C THR A 97 5.27 -3.86 11.46
N GLN A 98 4.99 -3.99 10.17
CA GLN A 98 5.63 -4.99 9.31
C GLN A 98 6.40 -4.31 8.19
N GLU A 99 7.69 -4.63 8.06
CA GLU A 99 8.49 -4.26 6.90
C GLU A 99 8.47 -5.38 5.86
N PHE A 100 8.31 -4.99 4.60
CA PHE A 100 8.54 -5.81 3.43
C PHE A 100 9.68 -5.23 2.60
N ALA A 101 10.60 -6.06 2.10
CA ALA A 101 11.45 -5.68 0.97
C ALA A 101 10.69 -5.83 -0.34
N ILE A 102 10.81 -4.83 -1.20
CA ILE A 102 10.32 -4.87 -2.58
C ILE A 102 11.39 -5.57 -3.42
N ASN A 103 11.11 -6.81 -3.82
CA ASN A 103 11.99 -7.60 -4.67
C ASN A 103 11.26 -7.93 -5.98
N GLY A 104 11.49 -7.10 -7.00
CA GLY A 104 10.80 -7.17 -8.28
C GLY A 104 9.29 -7.06 -8.10
N LYS A 105 8.57 -8.11 -8.49
CA LYS A 105 7.11 -8.22 -8.36
C LYS A 105 6.67 -8.91 -7.06
N THR A 106 7.45 -8.84 -5.99
CA THR A 106 7.10 -9.47 -4.71
C THR A 106 7.44 -8.58 -3.53
N TRP A 107 6.62 -8.65 -2.47
CA TRP A 107 6.90 -8.05 -1.17
C TRP A 107 7.28 -9.15 -0.19
N LYS A 108 8.55 -9.19 0.20
CA LYS A 108 9.08 -10.22 1.10
C LYS A 108 9.13 -9.69 2.52
N PRO A 109 8.46 -10.30 3.51
CA PRO A 109 8.51 -9.84 4.89
C PRO A 109 9.95 -9.89 5.41
N ARG A 110 10.37 -8.86 6.16
CA ARG A 110 11.72 -8.76 6.74
C ARG A 110 11.69 -8.69 8.25
N ARG A 111 11.19 -7.57 8.79
CA ARG A 111 11.21 -7.26 10.20
C ARG A 111 9.81 -6.96 10.68
N GLN A 112 9.51 -7.39 11.89
CA GLN A 112 8.26 -7.11 12.58
C GLN A 112 8.58 -6.41 13.89
N MET A 113 7.83 -5.36 14.20
CA MET A 113 7.92 -4.64 15.47
C MET A 113 6.53 -4.40 16.05
N LYS A 114 6.48 -3.93 17.30
CA LYS A 114 5.23 -3.50 17.93
C LYS A 114 4.54 -2.42 17.08
N GLY A 115 3.22 -2.51 16.99
CA GLY A 115 2.41 -1.52 16.28
C GLY A 115 2.26 -0.21 17.03
N PHE A 116 1.48 0.69 16.44
CA PHE A 116 1.20 2.01 17.00
C PHE A 116 -0.15 2.01 17.72
N PRO A 117 -0.21 2.15 19.06
CA PRO A 117 -1.37 1.76 19.86
C PRO A 117 -2.63 2.64 19.68
N ARG A 118 -2.56 3.73 18.91
CA ARG A 118 -3.67 4.65 18.67
C ARG A 118 -4.41 4.31 17.38
N SER A 119 -5.74 4.41 17.45
CA SER A 119 -6.62 4.29 16.28
C SER A 119 -6.65 5.64 15.53
N GLY A 120 -6.61 5.59 14.20
CA GLY A 120 -6.49 6.78 13.33
C GLY A 120 -5.21 6.72 12.49
N SER A 121 -5.27 7.19 11.25
CA SER A 121 -4.17 7.08 10.30
C SER A 121 -2.90 7.77 10.84
N VAL A 122 -1.75 7.13 10.62
CA VAL A 122 -0.42 7.61 11.03
C VAL A 122 -0.10 8.99 10.44
N TRP A 123 -0.77 9.31 9.34
CA TRP A 123 -0.64 10.56 8.57
C TRP A 123 -1.03 11.81 9.35
N THR A 124 -1.72 11.69 10.49
CA THR A 124 -2.09 12.84 11.35
C THR A 124 -1.15 13.05 12.54
N PHE A 125 -0.11 12.21 12.70
CA PHE A 125 0.84 12.33 13.80
C PHE A 125 2.25 12.60 13.28
N LEU A 126 2.89 13.67 13.77
CA LEU A 126 4.30 13.94 13.52
C LEU A 126 5.15 12.91 14.26
N LEU A 127 5.66 11.90 13.54
CA LEU A 127 6.57 10.91 14.11
C LEU A 127 7.96 11.57 14.29
N ARG A 128 8.28 12.01 15.50
CA ARG A 128 9.64 12.44 15.84
C ARG A 128 10.53 11.19 15.88
N LEU A 129 11.36 11.02 14.87
CA LEU A 129 12.38 9.97 14.88
C LEU A 129 13.39 10.28 16.01
N PRO A 130 13.86 9.26 16.77
CA PRO A 130 14.92 9.47 17.74
C PRO A 130 16.19 9.93 17.03
N ASP A 131 16.88 10.89 17.64
CA ASP A 131 18.14 11.44 17.13
C ASP A 131 19.16 10.31 16.95
N ALA A 132 19.91 10.33 15.84
CA ALA A 132 20.91 9.30 15.50
C ALA A 132 22.00 9.12 16.58
N ARG A 133 22.10 10.05 17.52
CA ARG A 133 23.02 10.05 18.67
C ARG A 133 22.56 9.19 19.86
N MET A 134 21.35 8.61 19.82
CA MET A 134 20.81 7.78 20.90
C MET A 134 21.03 6.26 20.69
N LEU A 135 21.77 5.86 19.65
CA LEU A 135 22.12 4.45 19.34
C LEU A 135 23.62 4.13 19.57
N GLN A 136 24.30 4.94 20.39
CA GLN A 136 25.62 4.60 20.97
C GLN A 136 25.43 4.17 22.42
#